data_AF-A0A1M3IJF9-F1
#
_entry.id   AF-A0A1M3IJF9-F1
#
_cell.length_a   1.000
_cell.length_b   1.000
_cell.length_c   1.000
_cell.angle_alpha   90.00
_cell.angle_beta   90.00
_cell.angle_gamma   90.00
#
_symmetry.space_group_name_H-M   'P 1'
#
loop_
_entity.id
_entity.type
_entity.pdbx_description
1 polymer ?
#
loop_
_entity_poly.entity_id
_entity_poly.type
_entity_poly.pdbx_seq_one_letter_code
_entity_poly.pdbx_strand_id
1 'polypeptide(L)'
;MSIFLTRIKSQWLPYFKQAAYVTGLPLQLLVAKSAVESSGNQKTSNNTYVGLMQIGKVTIADCLNYLQGKMYADGRKWIAPAPVIAKAVPIIKKFFPAFSATGGTISKDAAFALAKSNTAAGAEFNVLMGAVYLQFLCQNPKFIDGDVLRLDKVMAAYNTGPNYTFYKAPVADTSGLVKIIKGSGLSSGKKLETSRHILKFCGIGGAFDLLFNNKFSLT
;
A
#
# COMPACT_ATOMS: atom_id res chain seq x y z
N MET A 1 15.67 3.68 -12.42
CA MET A 1 14.46 2.90 -12.77
C MET A 1 14.80 1.52 -13.38
N SER A 2 15.77 1.39 -14.30
CA SER A 2 16.06 0.08 -14.95
C SER A 2 16.45 -1.03 -13.96
N ILE A 3 17.37 -0.79 -13.02
CA ILE A 3 17.79 -1.78 -12.00
C ILE A 3 16.61 -2.27 -11.15
N PHE A 4 15.72 -1.34 -10.78
CA PHE A 4 14.49 -1.67 -10.05
C PHE A 4 13.58 -2.60 -10.87
N LEU A 5 13.31 -2.24 -12.13
CA LEU A 5 12.42 -3.03 -12.99
C LEU A 5 12.99 -4.41 -13.27
N THR A 6 14.30 -4.52 -13.52
CA THR A 6 14.99 -5.82 -13.66
C THR A 6 14.78 -6.67 -12.41
N ARG A 7 14.96 -6.10 -11.23
CA ARG A 7 14.75 -6.83 -9.96
C ARG A 7 13.29 -7.27 -9.78
N ILE A 8 12.33 -6.38 -10.04
CA ILE A 8 10.91 -6.74 -9.98
C ILE A 8 10.59 -7.87 -10.95
N LYS A 9 10.95 -7.74 -12.23
CA LYS A 9 10.66 -8.75 -13.26
C LYS A 9 11.28 -10.10 -12.94
N SER A 10 12.53 -10.11 -12.48
CA SER A 10 13.29 -11.34 -12.23
C SER A 10 12.88 -12.07 -10.94
N GLN A 11 12.40 -11.36 -9.91
CA GLN A 11 12.23 -11.95 -8.58
C GLN A 11 10.82 -11.82 -7.99
N TRP A 12 10.14 -10.70 -8.23
CA TRP A 12 8.98 -10.32 -7.40
C TRP A 12 7.66 -10.21 -8.18
N LEU A 13 7.73 -10.08 -9.51
CA LEU A 13 6.57 -9.85 -10.37
C LEU A 13 5.42 -10.86 -10.18
N PRO A 14 5.66 -12.17 -9.97
CA PRO A 14 4.58 -13.11 -9.68
C PRO A 14 3.73 -12.72 -8.47
N TYR A 15 4.36 -12.24 -7.39
CA TYR A 15 3.65 -11.82 -6.18
C TYR A 15 2.83 -10.55 -6.41
N PHE A 16 3.35 -9.61 -7.21
CA PHE A 16 2.60 -8.42 -7.61
C PHE A 16 1.40 -8.77 -8.50
N LYS A 17 1.55 -9.70 -9.45
CA LYS A 17 0.43 -10.20 -10.28
C LYS A 17 -0.66 -10.85 -9.43
N GLN A 18 -0.26 -11.69 -8.48
CA GLN A 18 -1.20 -12.34 -7.56
C GLN A 18 -1.92 -11.32 -6.68
N ALA A 19 -1.20 -10.35 -6.11
CA ALA A 19 -1.80 -9.30 -5.29
C ALA A 19 -2.75 -8.38 -6.10
N ALA A 20 -2.41 -8.07 -7.36
CA ALA A 20 -3.30 -7.37 -8.28
C ALA A 20 -4.58 -8.18 -8.54
N TYR A 21 -4.47 -9.48 -8.79
CA TYR A 21 -5.62 -10.37 -8.97
C TYR A 21 -6.51 -10.47 -7.71
N VAL A 22 -5.91 -10.48 -6.52
CA VAL A 22 -6.63 -10.51 -5.24
C VAL A 22 -7.42 -9.23 -5.01
N THR A 23 -6.79 -8.08 -5.22
CA THR A 23 -7.33 -6.77 -4.84
C THR A 23 -8.13 -6.08 -5.94
N GLY A 24 -7.96 -6.50 -7.19
CA GLY A 24 -8.49 -5.81 -8.36
C GLY A 24 -7.76 -4.52 -8.70
N LEU A 25 -6.66 -4.18 -8.01
CA LEU A 25 -5.87 -3.00 -8.30
C LEU A 25 -4.98 -3.21 -9.54
N PRO A 26 -4.67 -2.14 -10.31
CA PRO A 26 -3.73 -2.22 -11.41
C PRO A 26 -2.36 -2.73 -10.96
N LEU A 27 -1.77 -3.66 -11.70
CA LEU A 27 -0.43 -4.20 -11.42
C LEU A 27 0.62 -3.09 -11.35
N GLN A 28 0.55 -2.15 -12.28
CA GLN A 28 1.42 -0.99 -12.40
C GLN A 28 1.37 -0.12 -11.14
N LEU A 29 0.18 0.04 -10.52
CA LEU A 29 0.02 0.78 -9.27
C LEU A 29 0.81 0.12 -8.13
N LEU A 30 0.70 -1.20 -7.98
CA LEU A 30 1.41 -1.93 -6.92
C LEU A 30 2.93 -1.90 -7.13
N VAL A 31 3.39 -2.10 -8.37
CA VAL A 31 4.82 -2.04 -8.71
C VAL A 31 5.36 -0.62 -8.53
N ALA A 32 4.66 0.41 -9.00
CA ALA A 32 5.04 1.80 -8.80
C ALA A 32 5.17 2.14 -7.31
N LYS A 33 4.25 1.62 -6.50
CA LYS A 33 4.28 1.83 -5.05
C LYS A 33 5.55 1.22 -4.44
N SER A 34 5.86 -0.03 -4.79
CA SER A 34 7.10 -0.68 -4.33
C SER A 34 8.38 0.05 -4.78
N ALA A 35 8.36 0.66 -5.97
CA ALA A 35 9.46 1.48 -6.46
C ALA A 35 9.76 2.66 -5.52
N VAL A 36 8.72 3.38 -5.12
CA VAL A 36 8.83 4.55 -4.23
C VAL A 36 9.24 4.14 -2.82
N GLU A 37 8.70 3.02 -2.34
CA GLU A 37 8.86 2.56 -0.95
C GLU A 37 10.22 1.91 -0.68
N SER A 38 10.61 0.95 -1.52
CA SER A 38 11.78 0.10 -1.25
C SER A 38 12.76 0.05 -2.41
N SER A 39 12.44 0.65 -3.56
CA SER A 39 13.17 0.43 -4.80
C SER A 39 13.30 -1.07 -5.13
N GLY A 40 12.27 -1.85 -4.80
CA GLY A 40 12.22 -3.30 -5.04
C GLY A 40 13.15 -4.13 -4.15
N ASN A 41 13.65 -3.57 -3.03
CA ASN A 41 14.43 -4.32 -2.05
C ASN A 41 13.52 -4.90 -0.96
N GLN A 42 13.44 -6.23 -0.88
CA GLN A 42 12.74 -6.89 0.22
C GLN A 42 13.46 -6.69 1.56
N LYS A 43 14.79 -6.58 1.57
CA LYS A 43 15.57 -6.24 2.77
C LYS A 43 15.94 -4.76 2.76
N THR A 44 15.26 -3.97 3.59
CA THR A 44 15.55 -2.54 3.81
C THR A 44 16.20 -2.31 5.17
N SER A 45 16.87 -1.16 5.35
CA SER A 45 17.41 -0.74 6.65
C SER A 45 16.33 -0.25 7.63
N ASN A 46 15.13 0.05 7.12
CA ASN A 46 13.98 0.42 7.94
C ASN A 46 13.46 -0.77 8.74
N ASN A 47 13.31 -0.58 10.06
CA ASN A 47 12.82 -1.60 10.99
C ASN A 47 11.37 -1.37 11.43
N THR A 48 10.80 -0.21 11.12
CA THR A 48 9.41 0.16 11.46
C THR A 48 8.46 -0.23 10.34
N TYR A 49 8.91 -0.02 9.10
CA TYR A 49 8.21 -0.39 7.88
C TYR A 49 9.14 -1.27 7.06
N VAL A 50 8.63 -2.41 6.58
CA VAL A 50 9.49 -3.49 6.06
C VAL A 50 9.06 -3.99 4.71
N GLY A 51 10.00 -4.61 3.99
CA GLY A 51 9.77 -5.30 2.73
C GLY A 51 9.47 -4.39 1.55
N LEU A 52 9.05 -5.03 0.46
CA LEU A 52 8.82 -4.41 -0.84
C LEU A 52 7.84 -3.23 -0.83
N MET A 53 6.81 -3.31 0.02
CA MET A 53 5.73 -2.31 0.12
C MET A 53 5.83 -1.44 1.38
N GLN A 54 6.93 -1.55 2.16
CA GLN A 54 7.17 -0.80 3.41
C GLN A 54 5.94 -0.75 4.33
N ILE A 55 5.47 -1.91 4.76
CA ILE A 55 4.30 -2.02 5.64
C ILE A 55 4.72 -2.07 7.11
N GLY A 56 3.95 -1.41 7.98
CA GLY A 56 4.17 -1.38 9.42
C GLY A 56 3.44 -2.51 10.15
N LYS A 57 3.88 -2.80 11.39
CA LYS A 57 3.25 -3.82 12.25
C LYS A 57 1.77 -3.56 12.50
N VAL A 58 1.40 -2.30 12.77
CA VAL A 58 0.00 -1.89 12.97
C VAL A 58 -0.79 -2.03 11.66
N THR A 59 -0.22 -1.59 10.53
CA THR A 59 -0.84 -1.73 9.20
C THR A 59 -1.17 -3.18 8.85
N ILE A 60 -0.27 -4.12 9.15
CA ILE A 60 -0.52 -5.55 8.95
C ILE A 60 -1.72 -6.01 9.80
N ALA A 61 -1.75 -5.64 11.08
CA ALA A 61 -2.87 -5.99 11.94
C ALA A 61 -4.19 -5.41 11.42
N ASP A 62 -4.19 -4.16 10.96
CA ASP A 62 -5.36 -3.52 10.36
C ASP A 62 -5.82 -4.23 9.09
N CYS A 63 -4.90 -4.68 8.23
CA CYS A 63 -5.24 -5.46 7.03
C CYS A 63 -5.89 -6.81 7.37
N LEU A 64 -5.34 -7.52 8.36
CA LEU A 64 -5.92 -8.78 8.84
C LEU A 64 -7.32 -8.56 9.43
N ASN A 65 -7.47 -7.48 10.22
CA ASN A 65 -8.77 -7.08 10.76
C ASN A 65 -9.74 -6.66 9.66
N TYR A 66 -9.28 -6.00 8.61
CA TYR A 66 -10.11 -5.58 7.47
C TYR A 66 -10.68 -6.78 6.71
N LEU A 67 -9.87 -7.82 6.52
CA LEU A 67 -10.31 -9.10 5.94
C LEU A 67 -11.29 -9.86 6.83
N GLN A 68 -11.26 -9.64 8.15
CA GLN A 68 -12.20 -10.20 9.12
C GLN A 68 -13.39 -9.29 9.44
N GLY A 69 -13.48 -8.11 8.79
CA GLY A 69 -14.50 -7.11 9.09
C GLY A 69 -14.43 -6.56 10.51
N LYS A 70 -13.23 -6.48 11.12
CA LYS A 70 -12.94 -5.96 12.46
C LYS A 70 -12.18 -4.62 12.44
N MET A 71 -11.69 -4.17 11.29
CA MET A 71 -10.93 -2.92 11.20
C MET A 71 -11.83 -1.72 11.51
N TYR A 72 -11.31 -0.77 12.28
CA TYR A 72 -11.98 0.50 12.54
C TYR A 72 -11.03 1.65 12.18
N ALA A 73 -11.46 2.52 11.28
CA ALA A 73 -10.69 3.68 10.84
C ALA A 73 -11.64 4.80 10.44
N ASP A 74 -11.21 6.04 10.63
CA ASP A 74 -11.97 7.23 10.25
C ASP A 74 -13.38 7.30 10.87
N GLY A 75 -13.55 6.74 12.08
CA GLY A 75 -14.84 6.74 12.77
C GLY A 75 -15.86 5.73 12.25
N ARG A 76 -15.44 4.73 11.45
CA ARG A 76 -16.32 3.64 11.02
C ARG A 76 -15.61 2.29 10.91
N LYS A 77 -16.41 1.22 10.92
CA LYS A 77 -15.94 -0.14 10.64
C LYS A 77 -15.68 -0.33 9.15
N TRP A 78 -14.63 -1.05 8.82
CA TRP A 78 -14.23 -1.38 7.46
C TRP A 78 -14.16 -2.89 7.27
N ILE A 79 -14.67 -3.34 6.13
CA ILE A 79 -14.63 -4.74 5.70
C ILE A 79 -14.21 -4.82 4.25
N ALA A 80 -13.34 -5.79 3.94
CA ALA A 80 -12.94 -6.06 2.58
C ALA A 80 -14.11 -6.59 1.75
N PRO A 81 -14.18 -6.28 0.44
CA PRO A 81 -15.14 -6.91 -0.45
C PRO A 81 -15.01 -8.45 -0.40
N ALA A 82 -16.13 -9.16 -0.45
CA ALA A 82 -16.15 -10.62 -0.38
C ALA A 82 -15.18 -11.31 -1.39
N PRO A 83 -15.04 -10.83 -2.65
CA PRO A 83 -14.05 -11.40 -3.58
C PRO A 83 -12.60 -11.24 -3.12
N VAL A 84 -12.26 -10.13 -2.44
CA VAL A 84 -10.91 -9.89 -1.90
C VAL A 84 -10.65 -10.86 -0.75
N ILE A 85 -11.62 -11.03 0.16
CA ILE A 85 -11.53 -11.97 1.28
C ILE A 85 -11.30 -13.40 0.77
N ALA A 86 -12.14 -13.85 -0.18
CA ALA A 86 -12.09 -15.20 -0.74
C ALA A 86 -10.74 -15.53 -1.39
N LYS A 87 -10.06 -14.54 -1.98
CA LYS A 87 -8.75 -14.70 -2.62
C LYS A 87 -7.58 -14.52 -1.64
N ALA A 88 -7.67 -13.61 -0.68
CA ALA A 88 -6.59 -13.29 0.25
C ALA A 88 -6.44 -14.35 1.35
N VAL A 89 -7.54 -14.82 1.93
CA VAL A 89 -7.53 -15.76 3.07
C VAL A 89 -6.75 -17.05 2.75
N PRO A 90 -6.95 -17.73 1.60
CA PRO A 90 -6.16 -18.92 1.26
C PRO A 90 -4.65 -18.68 1.19
N ILE A 91 -4.23 -17.51 0.71
CA ILE A 91 -2.80 -17.14 0.65
C ILE A 91 -2.25 -16.97 2.07
N ILE A 92 -2.96 -16.26 2.93
CA ILE A 92 -2.55 -16.04 4.33
C ILE A 92 -2.47 -17.37 5.07
N LYS A 93 -3.39 -18.31 4.82
CA LYS A 93 -3.40 -19.65 5.43
C LYS A 93 -2.17 -20.49 5.11
N LYS A 94 -1.48 -20.22 3.99
CA LYS A 94 -0.19 -20.88 3.69
C LYS A 94 0.85 -20.61 4.77
N PHE A 95 0.81 -19.43 5.39
CA PHE A 95 1.76 -18.98 6.39
C PHE A 95 1.20 -19.09 7.82
N PHE A 96 -0.11 -18.92 7.97
CA PHE A 96 -0.83 -18.94 9.24
C PHE A 96 -2.08 -19.84 9.13
N PRO A 97 -1.94 -21.16 9.32
CA PRO A 97 -3.01 -22.13 9.02
C PRO A 97 -4.34 -21.89 9.76
N ALA A 98 -4.28 -21.33 10.97
CA ALA A 98 -5.44 -21.04 11.80
C ALA A 98 -6.24 -19.80 11.34
N PHE A 99 -5.71 -18.98 10.43
CA PHE A 99 -6.39 -17.76 9.97
C PHE A 99 -7.61 -18.08 9.12
N SER A 100 -8.71 -17.36 9.36
CA SER A 100 -9.92 -17.41 8.54
C SER A 100 -10.59 -16.04 8.46
N ALA A 101 -11.59 -15.92 7.58
CA ALA A 101 -12.40 -14.70 7.46
C ALA A 101 -13.22 -14.38 8.72
N THR A 102 -13.53 -15.40 9.54
CA THR A 102 -14.37 -15.25 10.74
C THR A 102 -13.60 -15.41 12.04
N GLY A 103 -12.32 -15.80 12.00
CA GLY A 103 -11.53 -16.10 13.18
C GLY A 103 -10.05 -16.38 12.90
N GLY A 104 -9.34 -16.85 13.93
CA GLY A 104 -7.90 -17.07 13.85
C GLY A 104 -7.11 -15.77 14.05
N THR A 105 -6.58 -15.59 15.25
CA THR A 105 -5.73 -14.44 15.58
C THR A 105 -4.29 -14.75 15.19
N ILE A 106 -3.69 -13.88 14.39
CA ILE A 106 -2.26 -13.94 14.09
C ILE A 106 -1.54 -12.95 15.00
N SER A 107 -0.44 -13.37 15.62
CA SER A 107 0.45 -12.44 16.32
C SER A 107 0.96 -11.39 15.34
N LYS A 108 0.71 -10.11 15.64
CA LYS A 108 1.21 -8.98 14.83
C LYS A 108 2.75 -9.02 14.68
N ASP A 109 3.45 -9.53 15.68
CA ASP A 109 4.91 -9.66 15.64
C ASP A 109 5.35 -10.78 14.69
N ALA A 110 4.65 -11.91 14.70
CA ALA A 110 4.93 -13.01 13.77
C ALA A 110 4.62 -12.60 12.31
N ALA A 111 3.48 -11.93 12.08
CA ALA A 111 3.12 -11.43 10.76
C ALA A 111 4.13 -10.37 10.26
N PHE A 112 4.57 -9.47 11.14
CA PHE A 112 5.59 -8.48 10.80
C PHE A 112 6.96 -9.11 10.54
N ALA A 113 7.36 -10.11 11.32
CA ALA A 113 8.61 -10.85 11.11
C ALA A 113 8.60 -11.59 9.76
N LEU A 114 7.48 -12.21 9.40
CA LEU A 114 7.31 -12.81 8.07
C LEU A 114 7.46 -11.76 6.97
N ALA A 115 6.72 -10.65 7.07
CA ALA A 115 6.76 -9.55 6.10
C ALA A 115 8.15 -8.92 5.94
N LYS A 116 8.98 -8.96 7.00
CA LYS A 116 10.38 -8.49 7.02
C LYS A 116 11.36 -9.51 6.43
N SER A 117 11.02 -10.80 6.48
CA SER A 117 11.94 -11.85 6.07
C SER A 117 12.37 -11.69 4.61
N ASN A 118 13.66 -11.90 4.33
CA ASN A 118 14.20 -11.82 2.98
C ASN A 118 14.01 -13.15 2.23
N THR A 119 12.77 -13.61 2.14
CA THR A 119 12.38 -14.88 1.55
C THR A 119 11.22 -14.69 0.57
N ALA A 120 10.97 -15.68 -0.29
CA ALA A 120 9.80 -15.73 -1.17
C ALA A 120 8.48 -15.56 -0.40
N ALA A 121 8.31 -16.30 0.70
CA ALA A 121 7.13 -16.21 1.56
C ALA A 121 6.98 -14.82 2.20
N GLY A 122 8.09 -14.23 2.64
CA GLY A 122 8.10 -12.87 3.17
C GLY A 122 7.70 -11.83 2.14
N ALA A 123 8.20 -11.94 0.92
CA ALA A 123 7.85 -11.06 -0.19
C ALA A 123 6.37 -11.22 -0.61
N GLU A 124 5.87 -12.45 -0.76
CA GLU A 124 4.46 -12.74 -1.08
C GLU A 124 3.54 -12.11 -0.03
N PHE A 125 3.81 -12.36 1.26
CA PHE A 125 3.02 -11.81 2.35
C PHE A 125 3.11 -10.27 2.43
N ASN A 126 4.31 -9.71 2.26
CA ASN A 126 4.52 -8.25 2.28
C ASN A 126 3.74 -7.54 1.17
N VAL A 127 3.85 -8.04 -0.06
CA VAL A 127 3.15 -7.47 -1.22
C VAL A 127 1.64 -7.61 -1.06
N LEU A 128 1.15 -8.76 -0.56
CA LEU A 128 -0.27 -8.96 -0.29
C LEU A 128 -0.81 -7.96 0.74
N MET A 129 -0.15 -7.80 1.89
CA MET A 129 -0.59 -6.86 2.92
C MET A 129 -0.54 -5.41 2.44
N GLY A 130 0.51 -5.01 1.71
CA GLY A 130 0.60 -3.68 1.11
C GLY A 130 -0.51 -3.41 0.09
N ALA A 131 -0.85 -4.42 -0.74
CA ALA A 131 -1.92 -4.31 -1.71
C ALA A 131 -3.32 -4.25 -1.05
N VAL A 132 -3.56 -5.06 0.00
CA VAL A 132 -4.80 -5.00 0.78
C VAL A 132 -4.96 -3.63 1.44
N TYR A 133 -3.89 -3.08 2.03
CA TYR A 133 -3.93 -1.74 2.61
C TYR A 133 -4.23 -0.68 1.55
N LEU A 134 -3.59 -0.78 0.38
CA LEU A 134 -3.83 0.17 -0.71
C LEU A 134 -5.26 0.07 -1.24
N GLN A 135 -5.82 -1.14 -1.36
CA GLN A 135 -7.19 -1.34 -1.79
C GLN A 135 -8.19 -0.75 -0.79
N PHE A 136 -7.94 -0.89 0.52
CA PHE A 136 -8.70 -0.19 1.54
C PHE A 136 -8.66 1.33 1.34
N LEU A 137 -7.47 1.90 1.11
CA LEU A 137 -7.34 3.34 0.88
C LEU A 137 -8.09 3.77 -0.40
N CYS A 138 -7.95 3.04 -1.51
CA CYS A 138 -8.64 3.35 -2.77
C CYS A 138 -10.18 3.34 -2.65
N GLN A 139 -10.74 2.67 -1.64
CA GLN A 139 -12.17 2.67 -1.36
C GLN A 139 -12.63 3.79 -0.42
N ASN A 140 -11.70 4.61 0.09
CA ASN A 140 -12.03 5.70 1.01
C ASN A 140 -12.67 6.88 0.28
N PRO A 141 -13.92 7.25 0.63
CA PRO A 141 -14.61 8.37 0.00
C PRO A 141 -13.86 9.71 0.14
N LYS A 142 -12.99 9.86 1.15
CA LYS A 142 -12.14 11.05 1.31
C LYS A 142 -11.18 11.27 0.14
N PHE A 143 -10.88 10.21 -0.62
CA PHE A 143 -9.95 10.25 -1.74
C PHE A 143 -10.66 10.17 -3.09
N ILE A 144 -11.98 10.31 -3.11
CA ILE A 144 -12.79 10.30 -4.33
C ILE A 144 -13.36 11.70 -4.51
N ASP A 145 -12.97 12.36 -5.60
CA ASP A 145 -13.49 13.67 -5.97
C ASP A 145 -14.40 13.48 -7.20
N GLY A 146 -15.72 13.45 -7.00
CA GLY A 146 -16.67 13.09 -8.04
C GLY A 146 -16.58 11.61 -8.42
N ASP A 147 -16.26 11.33 -9.69
CA ASP A 147 -16.00 9.99 -10.23
C ASP A 147 -14.50 9.64 -10.29
N VAL A 148 -13.63 10.56 -9.83
CA VAL A 148 -12.18 10.41 -9.91
C VAL A 148 -11.57 9.97 -8.58
N LEU A 149 -10.81 8.86 -8.60
CA LEU A 149 -9.95 8.48 -7.49
C LEU A 149 -8.66 9.34 -7.48
N ARG A 150 -8.46 10.08 -6.39
CA ARG A 150 -7.28 10.91 -6.13
C ARG A 150 -6.10 10.08 -5.64
N LEU A 151 -5.32 9.55 -6.57
CA LEU A 151 -4.12 8.77 -6.24
C LEU A 151 -3.11 9.55 -5.38
N ASP A 152 -3.00 10.87 -5.54
CA ASP A 152 -2.14 11.70 -4.69
C ASP A 152 -2.58 11.70 -3.22
N LYS A 153 -3.89 11.77 -2.94
CA LYS A 153 -4.45 11.59 -1.60
C LYS A 153 -4.22 10.17 -1.08
N VAL A 154 -4.42 9.15 -1.91
CA VAL A 154 -4.16 7.74 -1.55
C VAL A 154 -2.69 7.54 -1.17
N MET A 155 -1.75 8.05 -1.97
CA MET A 155 -0.31 7.92 -1.68
C MET A 155 0.10 8.65 -0.42
N ALA A 156 -0.46 9.84 -0.19
CA ALA A 156 -0.27 10.57 1.04
C ALA A 156 -0.77 9.76 2.24
N ALA A 157 -1.99 9.22 2.15
CA ALA A 157 -2.62 8.43 3.21
C ALA A 157 -1.93 7.09 3.44
N TYR A 158 -1.27 6.51 2.44
CA TYR A 158 -0.43 5.34 2.64
C TYR A 158 0.74 5.66 3.59
N ASN A 159 1.29 6.87 3.49
CA ASN A 159 2.41 7.33 4.31
C ASN A 159 2.02 7.75 5.73
N THR A 160 0.88 8.44 5.88
CA THR A 160 0.46 9.04 7.16
C THR A 160 -0.72 8.36 7.83
N GLY A 161 -1.46 7.52 7.09
CA GLY A 161 -2.77 7.02 7.50
C GLY A 161 -3.92 7.92 7.02
N PRO A 162 -5.17 7.39 6.97
CA PRO A 162 -6.32 8.07 6.39
C PRO A 162 -7.07 9.03 7.34
N ASN A 163 -6.71 9.05 8.62
CA ASN A 163 -7.48 9.72 9.67
C ASN A 163 -7.43 11.26 9.64
N TYR A 164 -6.60 11.87 8.78
CA TYR A 164 -6.45 13.32 8.74
C TYR A 164 -7.61 14.03 8.03
N THR A 165 -8.06 15.15 8.61
CA THR A 165 -9.16 15.96 8.06
C THR A 165 -8.78 16.68 6.77
N PHE A 166 -7.49 16.99 6.58
CA PHE A 166 -7.02 17.71 5.40
C PHE A 166 -7.22 16.94 4.08
N TYR A 167 -7.50 15.64 4.11
CA TYR A 167 -7.86 14.88 2.91
C TYR A 167 -9.22 15.27 2.31
N LYS A 168 -10.10 15.83 3.13
CA LYS A 168 -11.40 16.33 2.68
C LYS A 168 -11.31 17.69 1.99
N ALA A 169 -10.15 18.36 2.07
CA ALA A 169 -10.00 19.67 1.47
C ALA A 169 -10.04 19.54 -0.08
N PRO A 170 -10.87 20.36 -0.76
CA PRO A 170 -10.88 20.38 -2.21
C PRO A 170 -9.57 20.97 -2.72
N VAL A 171 -8.91 20.26 -3.63
CA VAL A 171 -7.66 20.69 -4.27
C VAL A 171 -7.71 20.35 -5.74
N ALA A 172 -7.33 21.29 -6.62
CA ALA A 172 -7.38 21.08 -8.06
C ALA A 172 -6.33 20.05 -8.54
N ASP A 173 -5.18 19.98 -7.87
CA ASP A 173 -4.05 19.14 -8.28
C ASP A 173 -3.18 18.70 -7.10
N THR A 174 -2.12 17.95 -7.41
CA THR A 174 -1.13 17.47 -6.44
C THR A 174 -0.35 18.62 -5.77
N SER A 175 -0.11 19.74 -6.46
CA SER A 175 0.58 20.90 -5.90
C SER A 175 -0.25 21.55 -4.79
N GLY A 176 -1.56 21.66 -4.98
CA GLY A 176 -2.52 22.09 -3.98
C GLY A 176 -2.49 21.19 -2.75
N LEU A 177 -2.52 19.86 -2.93
CA LEU A 177 -2.43 18.91 -1.82
C LEU A 177 -1.11 19.07 -1.03
N VAL A 178 0.02 19.24 -1.72
CA VAL A 178 1.32 19.47 -1.07
C VAL A 178 1.32 20.77 -0.23
N LYS A 179 0.70 21.85 -0.73
CA LYS A 179 0.55 23.10 0.05
C LYS A 179 -0.25 22.88 1.33
N ILE A 180 -1.36 22.15 1.24
CA ILE A 180 -2.19 21.82 2.41
C ILE A 180 -1.40 20.99 3.43
N ILE A 181 -0.67 19.96 2.98
CA ILE A 181 0.14 19.11 3.87
C ILE A 181 1.20 19.95 4.58
N LYS A 182 1.89 20.85 3.87
CA LYS A 182 2.88 21.76 4.47
C LYS A 182 2.27 22.70 5.52
N GLY A 183 1.02 23.15 5.30
CA GLY A 183 0.25 23.96 6.25
C GLY A 183 -0.44 23.20 7.39
N SER A 184 -0.41 21.86 7.38
CA SER A 184 -1.13 21.03 8.35
C SER A 184 -0.48 21.00 9.75
N GLY A 185 -1.13 20.34 10.71
CA GLY A 185 -0.58 20.06 12.05
C GLY A 185 0.43 18.92 12.13
N LEU A 186 0.86 18.34 11.00
CA LEU A 186 1.90 17.30 10.98
C LEU A 186 3.26 17.85 11.46
N SER A 187 4.11 16.98 12.00
CA SER A 187 5.50 17.34 12.30
C SER A 187 6.25 17.74 11.02
N SER A 188 7.22 18.64 11.12
CA SER A 188 8.01 19.13 9.96
C SER A 188 8.63 17.98 9.15
N GLY A 189 9.13 16.94 9.83
CA GLY A 189 9.65 15.74 9.19
C GLY A 189 8.57 15.00 8.38
N LYS A 190 7.38 14.79 8.96
CA LYS A 190 6.28 14.11 8.27
C LYS A 190 5.71 14.92 7.11
N LYS A 191 5.67 16.25 7.21
CA LYS A 191 5.32 17.14 6.09
C LYS A 191 6.24 16.92 4.90
N LEU A 192 7.56 16.93 5.15
CA LEU A 192 8.57 16.75 4.12
C LEU A 192 8.52 15.35 3.51
N GLU A 193 8.45 14.33 4.35
CA GLU A 193 8.36 12.92 3.94
C GLU A 193 7.14 12.68 3.04
N THR A 194 5.95 13.09 3.50
CA THR A 194 4.70 12.89 2.78
C THR A 194 4.68 13.68 1.46
N SER A 195 5.14 14.93 1.47
CA SER A 195 5.22 15.74 0.25
C SER A 195 6.15 15.09 -0.79
N ARG A 196 7.33 14.62 -0.38
CA ARG A 196 8.27 13.92 -1.26
C ARG A 196 7.68 12.62 -1.78
N HIS A 197 6.95 11.89 -0.94
CA HIS A 197 6.31 10.63 -1.30
C HIS A 197 5.34 10.83 -2.47
N ILE A 198 4.43 11.80 -2.34
CA ILE A 198 3.44 12.09 -3.37
C ILE A 198 4.13 12.52 -4.66
N LEU A 199 5.13 13.40 -4.59
CA LEU A 199 5.85 13.86 -5.79
C LEU A 199 6.64 12.74 -6.47
N LYS A 200 7.28 11.82 -5.72
CA LYS A 200 7.97 10.65 -6.28
C LYS A 200 7.02 9.69 -7.00
N PHE A 201 5.75 9.67 -6.60
CA PHE A 201 4.75 8.79 -7.20
C PHE A 201 3.99 9.48 -8.34
N CYS A 202 3.31 10.59 -8.05
CA CYS A 202 2.39 11.34 -8.92
C CYS A 202 3.06 12.48 -9.71
N GLY A 203 4.27 12.91 -9.35
CA GLY A 203 4.94 14.00 -10.07
C GLY A 203 5.32 13.59 -11.49
N ILE A 204 5.60 14.58 -12.34
CA ILE A 204 6.15 14.35 -13.69
C ILE A 204 7.47 13.58 -13.56
N GLY A 205 7.61 12.46 -14.28
CA GLY A 205 8.74 11.54 -14.12
C GLY A 205 8.71 10.66 -12.87
N GLY A 206 7.59 10.68 -12.13
CA GLY A 206 7.34 9.83 -10.97
C GLY A 206 7.06 8.37 -11.35
N ALA A 207 7.05 7.48 -10.35
CA ALA A 207 6.92 6.04 -10.59
C ALA A 207 5.63 5.67 -11.34
N PHE A 208 4.52 6.36 -11.06
CA PHE A 208 3.24 6.11 -11.73
C PHE A 208 3.27 6.57 -13.18
N ASP A 209 3.71 7.80 -13.42
CA ASP A 209 3.89 8.38 -14.76
C ASP A 209 4.75 7.47 -15.66
N LEU A 210 5.89 6.99 -15.14
CA LEU A 210 6.81 6.13 -15.88
C LEU A 210 6.24 4.74 -16.20
N LEU A 211 5.34 4.21 -15.37
CA LEU A 211 4.76 2.88 -15.54
C LEU A 211 3.42 2.87 -16.28
N PHE A 212 2.68 3.99 -16.27
CA PHE A 212 1.42 4.13 -17.01
C PHE A 212 1.60 4.68 -18.42
N ASN A 213 2.54 5.59 -18.65
CA ASN A 213 2.81 6.13 -19.98
C ASN A 213 3.70 5.21 -20.85
N ASN A 214 3.64 3.89 -20.62
CA ASN A 214 4.32 2.83 -21.38
C ASN A 214 5.84 2.98 -21.59
N LYS A 215 6.52 3.87 -20.86
CA LYS A 215 7.99 4.01 -20.93
C LYS A 215 8.70 2.75 -20.44
N PHE A 216 8.02 1.92 -19.64
CA PHE A 216 8.55 0.66 -19.14
C PHE A 216 7.46 -0.42 -19.12
N SER A 217 7.58 -1.44 -19.98
CA SER A 217 6.66 -2.58 -19.97
C SER A 217 6.94 -3.50 -18.78
N LEU A 218 5.89 -4.05 -18.17
CA LEU A 218 5.95 -5.15 -17.19
C LEU A 218 5.74 -6.53 -17.83
N THR A 219 5.51 -6.58 -19.15
CA THR A 219 5.59 -7.79 -19.97
C THR A 219 7.01 -8.09 -20.40
#